data_AF-X1DZ51-F1
#
_entry.id   AF-X1DZ51-F1
#
_cell.length_a   1.000
_cell.length_b   1.000
_cell.length_c   1.000
_cell.angle_alpha   90.00
_cell.angle_beta   90.00
_cell.angle_gamma   90.00
#
_symmetry.space_group_name_H-M   'P 1'
#
loop_
_entity.id
_entity.type
_entity.pdbx_description
1 polymer ?
#
loop_
_entity_poly.entity_id
_entity_poly.type
_entity_poly.pdbx_seq_one_letter_code
_entity_poly.pdbx_strand_id
1 'polypeptide(L)'
;FSGSFPCFSCPIGCAKRAVIKEGEYKTDNEIEAAEYETVAGFGSMLLNDNLESIQKANYLCNDYGIDTISGSSTIAFIYYLFNNGKINSDDINGLDPKWGEITPALELIKMIAFKEGIGDIMAEGSDKVGQKFNIPQDEIATVYGMEIPYHDLRRMFGMAVSYAMATPRGPCHTSCDPYYVLLGIPLDDFGIKSNVDWYQDDAAMAEYCARIQDYRAIYSSLIVCSFANQPPTMILDMLTKAAGLNLTMEDFIYGIENDFW
;
A
#
# COMPACT_ATOMS: atom_id res chain seq x y z
N PHE A 1 -3.90 -12.41 18.05
CA PHE A 1 -4.91 -12.67 16.99
C PHE A 1 -5.95 -13.65 17.50
N SER A 2 -7.20 -13.49 17.05
CA SER A 2 -8.33 -14.36 17.37
C SER A 2 -8.62 -15.38 16.28
N GLY A 3 -8.23 -15.10 15.03
CA GLY A 3 -8.41 -16.03 13.91
C GLY A 3 -8.01 -15.46 12.55
N SER A 4 -8.17 -16.31 11.54
CA SER A 4 -8.03 -16.02 10.11
C SER A 4 -9.41 -15.95 9.49
N PHE A 5 -9.70 -14.90 8.72
CA PHE A 5 -11.02 -14.63 8.18
C PHE A 5 -10.96 -14.50 6.65
N PRO A 6 -11.76 -15.28 5.91
CA PRO A 6 -11.78 -15.19 4.46
C PRO A 6 -12.66 -14.05 3.97
N CYS A 7 -12.25 -13.47 2.84
CA CYS A 7 -13.18 -12.75 1.97
C CYS A 7 -14.24 -13.70 1.39
N PHE A 8 -15.27 -13.15 0.75
CA PHE A 8 -16.32 -13.95 0.12
C PHE A 8 -15.73 -15.02 -0.83
N SER A 9 -16.15 -16.28 -0.65
CA SER A 9 -15.72 -17.45 -1.44
C SER A 9 -14.20 -17.74 -1.45
N CYS A 10 -13.41 -17.11 -0.58
CA CYS A 10 -11.96 -17.29 -0.55
C CYS A 10 -11.54 -18.44 0.40
N PRO A 11 -10.74 -19.42 -0.05
CA PRO A 11 -10.24 -20.47 0.82
C PRO A 11 -9.00 -20.09 1.64
N ILE A 12 -8.39 -18.92 1.39
CA ILE A 12 -7.08 -18.53 1.97
C ILE A 12 -7.22 -18.00 3.40
N GLY A 13 -8.19 -17.12 3.66
CA GLY A 13 -8.35 -16.52 5.00
C GLY A 13 -7.18 -15.63 5.42
N CYS A 14 -6.71 -14.73 4.56
CA CYS A 14 -5.55 -13.89 4.88
C CYS A 14 -5.81 -12.95 6.06
N ALA A 15 -6.96 -12.24 6.03
CA ALA A 15 -7.30 -11.20 6.99
C ALA A 15 -7.24 -11.75 8.42
N LYS A 16 -6.56 -11.01 9.30
CA LYS A 16 -6.48 -11.34 10.72
C LYS A 16 -7.44 -10.47 11.50
N ARG A 17 -7.97 -11.03 12.59
CA ARG A 17 -8.62 -10.23 13.62
C ARG A 17 -7.90 -10.37 14.95
N ALA A 18 -8.03 -9.36 15.79
CA ALA A 18 -7.36 -9.28 17.07
C ALA A 18 -8.29 -8.73 18.15
N VAL A 19 -7.96 -9.10 19.39
CA VAL A 19 -8.53 -8.50 20.60
C VAL A 19 -7.34 -8.15 21.49
N ILE A 20 -7.24 -6.89 21.90
CA ILE A 20 -6.26 -6.45 22.91
C ILE A 20 -6.99 -6.53 24.24
N LYS A 21 -6.54 -7.42 25.13
CA LYS A 21 -7.31 -7.82 26.33
C LYS A 21 -7.13 -6.87 27.51
N GLU A 22 -5.99 -6.20 27.59
CA GLU A 22 -5.57 -5.37 28.71
C GLU A 22 -4.64 -4.25 28.24
N GLY A 23 -4.24 -3.36 29.15
CA GLY A 23 -3.37 -2.22 28.83
C GLY A 23 -4.10 -1.02 28.24
N GLU A 24 -3.32 -0.01 27.85
CA GLU A 24 -3.79 1.28 27.35
C GLU A 24 -4.57 1.16 26.02
N TYR A 25 -4.18 0.20 25.18
CA TYR A 25 -4.74 0.00 23.84
C TYR A 25 -5.81 -1.10 23.81
N LYS A 26 -6.37 -1.47 24.96
CA LYS A 26 -7.44 -2.47 25.07
C LYS A 26 -8.58 -2.18 24.09
N THR A 27 -9.08 -3.23 23.44
CA THR A 27 -10.25 -3.15 22.56
C THR A 27 -11.48 -3.74 23.24
N ASP A 28 -12.63 -3.09 23.06
CA ASP A 28 -13.90 -3.59 23.62
C ASP A 28 -14.41 -4.83 22.87
N ASN A 29 -14.11 -4.90 21.57
CA ASN A 29 -14.51 -5.98 20.69
C ASN A 29 -13.32 -6.51 19.90
N GLU A 30 -13.57 -7.60 19.17
CA GLU A 30 -12.69 -8.04 18.09
C GLU A 30 -12.64 -6.98 16.98
N ILE A 31 -11.43 -6.63 16.57
CA ILE A 31 -11.15 -5.69 15.48
C ILE A 31 -10.42 -6.39 14.35
N GLU A 32 -10.53 -5.85 13.14
CA GLU A 32 -9.63 -6.21 12.05
C GLU A 32 -8.21 -5.80 12.40
N ALA A 33 -7.28 -6.73 12.22
CA ALA A 33 -5.91 -6.50 12.57
C ALA A 33 -5.16 -5.79 11.44
N ALA A 34 -4.19 -4.96 11.82
CA ALA A 34 -3.30 -4.27 10.90
C ALA A 34 -2.63 -5.25 9.91
N GLU A 35 -2.78 -4.96 8.62
CA GLU A 35 -2.07 -5.61 7.52
C GLU A 35 -0.61 -5.11 7.42
N TYR A 36 0.20 -5.71 6.55
CA TYR A 36 1.63 -5.40 6.38
C TYR A 36 1.91 -3.89 6.28
N GLU A 37 1.21 -3.19 5.39
CA GLU A 37 1.45 -1.76 5.15
C GLU A 37 1.13 -0.93 6.40
N THR A 38 0.01 -1.21 7.08
CA THR A 38 -0.34 -0.49 8.31
C THR A 38 0.69 -0.74 9.42
N VAL A 39 1.22 -1.96 9.53
CA VAL A 39 2.29 -2.29 10.49
C VAL A 39 3.58 -1.56 10.15
N ALA A 40 3.98 -1.49 8.88
CA ALA A 40 5.17 -0.75 8.47
C ALA A 40 5.01 0.77 8.68
N GLY A 41 3.84 1.32 8.34
CA GLY A 41 3.53 2.75 8.42
C GLY A 41 3.41 3.30 9.84
N PHE A 42 2.72 2.61 10.75
CA PHE A 42 2.64 3.04 12.16
C PHE A 42 3.69 2.40 13.07
N GLY A 43 4.47 1.45 12.54
CA GLY A 43 5.57 0.81 13.24
C GLY A 43 6.92 1.35 12.77
N SER A 44 7.50 0.71 11.76
CA SER A 44 8.87 0.98 11.28
C SER A 44 9.09 2.45 10.88
N MET A 45 8.14 3.08 10.20
CA MET A 45 8.25 4.48 9.76
C MET A 45 8.26 5.48 10.94
N LEU A 46 7.73 5.09 12.10
CA LEU A 46 7.69 5.91 13.31
C LEU A 46 8.69 5.44 14.40
N LEU A 47 9.48 4.40 14.13
CA LEU A 47 10.30 3.67 15.13
C LEU A 47 9.50 3.11 16.32
N ASN A 48 8.23 2.77 16.09
CA ASN A 48 7.34 2.18 17.09
C ASN A 48 7.33 0.65 16.96
N ASP A 49 7.67 -0.05 18.04
CA ASP A 49 7.68 -1.53 18.10
C ASP A 49 6.48 -2.10 18.87
N ASN A 50 5.60 -1.25 19.40
CA ASN A 50 4.43 -1.67 20.15
C ASN A 50 3.28 -2.04 19.21
N LEU A 51 3.11 -3.34 18.96
CA LEU A 51 2.06 -3.87 18.08
C LEU A 51 0.63 -3.48 18.53
N GLU A 52 0.36 -3.39 19.84
CA GLU A 52 -0.97 -3.02 20.34
C GLU A 52 -1.34 -1.58 19.97
N SER A 53 -0.36 -0.67 20.04
CA SER A 53 -0.54 0.72 19.61
C SER A 53 -0.74 0.84 18.09
N ILE A 54 -0.04 0.02 17.29
CA ILE A 54 -0.24 -0.04 15.83
C ILE A 54 -1.65 -0.53 15.51
N GLN A 55 -2.16 -1.52 16.26
CA GLN A 55 -3.54 -1.96 16.12
C GLN A 55 -4.54 -0.85 16.49
N LYS A 56 -4.22 -0.01 17.48
CA LYS A 56 -5.04 1.17 17.78
C LYS A 56 -5.05 2.18 16.63
N ALA A 57 -3.90 2.45 16.01
CA ALA A 57 -3.81 3.31 14.84
C ALA A 57 -4.62 2.76 13.65
N ASN A 58 -4.49 1.45 13.38
CA ASN A 58 -5.28 0.73 12.37
C ASN A 58 -6.79 0.88 12.63
N TYR A 59 -7.21 0.65 13.88
CA TYR A 59 -8.61 0.79 14.27
C TYR A 59 -9.14 2.21 14.01
N LEU A 60 -8.38 3.25 14.39
CA LEU A 60 -8.79 4.64 14.14
C LEU A 60 -8.86 4.96 12.65
N CYS A 61 -7.90 4.49 11.85
CA CYS A 61 -7.92 4.69 10.40
C CYS A 61 -9.15 4.02 9.76
N ASN A 62 -9.46 2.78 10.15
CA ASN A 62 -10.63 2.06 9.67
C ASN A 62 -11.94 2.74 10.09
N ASP A 63 -12.04 3.20 11.34
CA ASP A 63 -13.26 3.84 11.88
C ASP A 63 -13.51 5.22 11.23
N TYR A 64 -12.44 5.97 10.93
CA TYR A 64 -12.54 7.28 10.28
C TYR A 64 -12.46 7.25 8.75
N GLY A 65 -12.18 6.09 8.15
CA GLY A 65 -12.07 5.95 6.70
C GLY A 65 -10.80 6.60 6.10
N ILE A 66 -9.68 6.50 6.82
CA ILE A 66 -8.37 7.00 6.38
C ILE A 66 -7.55 5.85 5.78
N ASP A 67 -6.98 6.06 4.60
CA ASP A 67 -5.98 5.15 4.02
C ASP A 67 -4.74 5.07 4.92
N THR A 68 -4.40 3.88 5.40
CA THR A 68 -3.30 3.70 6.35
C THR A 68 -1.94 4.00 5.72
N ILE A 69 -1.77 3.83 4.41
CA ILE A 69 -0.52 4.18 3.72
C ILE A 69 -0.36 5.70 3.69
N SER A 70 -1.28 6.40 3.02
CA SER A 70 -1.18 7.86 2.86
C SER A 70 -1.23 8.60 4.20
N GLY A 71 -2.10 8.14 5.10
CA GLY A 71 -2.25 8.71 6.44
C GLY A 71 -0.99 8.55 7.30
N SER A 72 -0.44 7.33 7.41
CA SER A 72 0.74 7.12 8.24
C SER A 72 2.02 7.67 7.61
N SER A 73 2.15 7.69 6.27
CA SER A 73 3.24 8.37 5.58
C SER A 73 3.21 9.89 5.81
N THR A 74 2.04 10.52 5.74
CA THR A 74 1.89 11.96 6.04
C THR A 74 2.23 12.27 7.51
N ILE A 75 1.82 11.40 8.44
CA ILE A 75 2.18 11.52 9.86
C ILE A 75 3.69 11.33 10.05
N ALA A 76 4.29 10.31 9.44
CA ALA A 76 5.73 10.08 9.50
C ALA A 76 6.53 11.28 8.94
N PHE A 77 5.99 11.96 7.93
CA PHE A 77 6.58 13.18 7.42
C PHE A 77 6.53 14.33 8.45
N ILE A 78 5.44 14.50 9.21
CA ILE A 78 5.40 15.44 10.33
C ILE A 78 6.44 15.09 11.40
N TYR A 79 6.58 13.81 11.77
CA TYR A 79 7.62 13.36 12.70
C TYR A 79 9.02 13.71 12.16
N TYR A 80 9.27 13.46 10.87
CA TYR A 80 10.53 13.80 10.21
C TYR A 80 10.83 15.30 10.27
N LEU A 81 9.88 16.16 9.92
CA LEU A 81 10.07 17.60 9.94
C LEU A 81 10.34 18.11 11.37
N PHE A 82 9.60 17.61 12.36
CA PHE A 82 9.74 18.00 13.75
C PHE A 82 11.09 17.57 14.34
N ASN A 83 11.47 16.30 14.21
CA ASN A 83 12.71 15.77 14.77
C ASN A 83 13.97 16.33 14.07
N ASN A 84 13.85 16.86 12.86
CA ASN A 84 14.93 17.59 12.17
C ASN A 84 14.89 19.11 12.39
N GLY A 85 14.02 19.61 13.29
CA GLY A 85 13.94 21.02 13.64
C GLY A 85 13.43 21.94 12.52
N LYS A 86 12.73 21.38 11.52
CA LYS A 86 12.13 22.13 10.41
C LYS A 86 10.79 22.76 10.79
N ILE A 87 10.10 22.17 11.75
CA ILE A 87 8.89 22.68 12.40
C ILE A 87 9.03 22.51 13.92
N ASN A 88 8.20 23.20 14.69
CA ASN A 88 8.16 23.10 16.15
C ASN A 88 6.74 22.81 16.65
N SER A 89 6.56 22.63 17.96
CA SER A 89 5.27 22.25 18.54
C SER A 89 4.15 23.24 18.24
N ASP A 90 4.43 24.55 18.15
CA ASP A 90 3.42 25.56 17.84
C ASP A 90 2.85 25.39 16.42
N ASP A 91 3.64 24.85 15.49
CA ASP A 91 3.20 24.58 14.10
C ASP A 91 2.22 23.40 14.01
N ILE A 92 2.21 22.54 15.03
CA ILE A 92 1.48 21.26 15.08
C ILE A 92 0.62 21.14 16.35
N ASN A 93 -0.04 22.22 16.73
CA ASN A 93 -1.04 22.25 17.81
C ASN A 93 -0.49 21.83 19.19
N GLY A 94 0.78 22.11 19.47
CA GLY A 94 1.44 21.78 20.73
C GLY A 94 1.89 20.33 20.85
N LEU A 95 1.80 19.54 19.77
CA LEU A 95 2.27 18.15 19.77
C LEU A 95 3.81 18.07 19.80
N ASP A 96 4.32 16.94 20.31
CA ASP A 96 5.76 16.62 20.41
C ASP A 96 6.03 15.22 19.82
N PRO A 97 5.96 15.06 18.49
CA PRO A 97 6.04 13.78 17.79
C PRO A 97 7.48 13.24 17.73
N LYS A 98 8.00 12.77 18.87
CA LYS A 98 9.32 12.13 18.95
C LYS A 98 9.28 10.73 18.36
N TRP A 99 10.37 10.32 17.72
CA TRP A 99 10.51 8.95 17.22
C TRP A 99 10.30 7.91 18.34
N GLY A 100 9.54 6.86 18.04
CA GLY A 100 9.14 5.82 18.98
C GLY A 100 7.87 6.13 19.77
N GLU A 101 7.44 7.39 19.84
CA GLU A 101 6.24 7.78 20.58
C GLU A 101 5.01 7.79 19.68
N ILE A 102 4.07 6.88 19.90
CA ILE A 102 2.89 6.71 19.05
C ILE A 102 1.74 7.67 19.39
N THR A 103 1.68 8.19 20.62
CA THR A 103 0.56 9.01 21.10
C THR A 103 0.29 10.24 20.22
N PRO A 104 1.29 11.02 19.77
CA PRO A 104 1.05 12.13 18.86
C PRO A 104 0.47 11.67 17.52
N ALA A 105 0.91 10.55 16.95
CA ALA A 105 0.34 9.99 15.72
C ALA A 105 -1.14 9.61 15.88
N LEU A 106 -1.53 9.02 17.02
CA LEU A 106 -2.95 8.71 17.29
C LEU A 106 -3.83 9.96 17.36
N GLU A 107 -3.28 11.07 17.85
CA GLU A 107 -3.98 12.35 17.87
C GLU A 107 -4.04 12.97 16.46
N LEU A 108 -2.94 12.93 15.72
CA LEU A 108 -2.89 13.39 14.33
C LEU A 108 -3.89 12.64 13.43
N ILE A 109 -4.10 11.33 13.62
CA ILE A 109 -5.15 10.58 12.90
C ILE A 109 -6.52 11.23 13.10
N LYS A 110 -6.89 11.57 14.35
CA LYS A 110 -8.18 12.22 14.64
C LYS A 110 -8.24 13.62 14.03
N MET A 111 -7.17 14.39 14.19
CA MET A 111 -7.09 15.74 13.65
C MET A 111 -7.23 15.75 12.12
N ILE A 112 -6.66 14.77 11.42
CA ILE A 112 -6.87 14.55 9.97
C ILE A 112 -8.34 14.26 9.69
N ALA A 113 -8.93 13.28 10.39
CA ALA A 113 -10.32 12.86 10.19
C ALA A 113 -11.33 14.02 10.35
N PHE A 114 -11.10 14.89 11.34
CA PHE A 114 -11.98 16.00 11.66
C PHE A 114 -11.52 17.35 11.09
N LYS A 115 -10.42 17.37 10.32
CA LYS A 115 -9.80 18.58 9.78
C LYS A 115 -9.57 19.66 10.84
N GLU A 116 -9.03 19.26 11.98
CA GLU A 116 -8.77 20.15 13.13
C GLU A 116 -7.31 20.58 13.18
N GLY A 117 -7.05 21.89 13.32
CA GLY A 117 -5.68 22.41 13.45
C GLY A 117 -4.81 22.09 12.24
N ILE A 118 -3.61 21.54 12.47
CA ILE A 118 -2.71 21.06 11.41
C ILE A 118 -3.34 19.92 10.59
N GLY A 119 -4.29 19.19 11.17
CA GLY A 119 -5.02 18.10 10.53
C GLY A 119 -5.75 18.52 9.25
N ASP A 120 -6.22 19.77 9.15
CA ASP A 120 -6.83 20.29 7.92
C ASP A 120 -5.87 20.26 6.72
N ILE A 121 -4.60 20.60 6.95
CA ILE A 121 -3.57 20.57 5.90
C ILE A 121 -3.08 19.14 5.65
N MET A 122 -2.93 18.34 6.71
CA MET A 122 -2.51 16.94 6.59
C MET A 122 -3.55 16.08 5.86
N ALA A 123 -4.84 16.43 5.96
CA ALA A 123 -5.91 15.76 5.22
C ALA A 123 -5.77 15.89 3.69
N GLU A 124 -4.93 16.82 3.22
CA GLU A 124 -4.64 17.02 1.80
C GLU A 124 -3.29 16.38 1.36
N GLY A 125 -2.66 15.59 2.24
CA GLY A 125 -1.46 14.78 1.94
C GLY A 125 -0.10 15.46 2.13
N SER A 126 0.97 14.70 1.97
CA SER A 126 2.35 15.11 2.26
C SER A 126 2.84 16.26 1.38
N ASP A 127 2.41 16.31 0.11
CA ASP A 127 2.74 17.42 -0.79
C ASP A 127 2.19 18.76 -0.27
N LYS A 128 0.98 18.75 0.33
CA LYS A 128 0.35 19.95 0.89
C LYS A 128 0.99 20.37 2.21
N VAL A 129 1.39 19.41 3.03
CA VAL A 129 2.24 19.65 4.19
C VAL A 129 3.58 20.28 3.77
N GLY A 130 4.22 19.74 2.73
CA GLY A 130 5.48 20.25 2.19
C GLY A 130 5.34 21.69 1.68
N GLN A 131 4.28 21.98 0.93
CA GLN A 131 3.95 23.34 0.48
C GLN A 131 3.78 24.31 1.65
N LYS A 132 3.05 23.92 2.70
CA LYS A 132 2.85 24.76 3.90
C LYS A 132 4.16 25.15 4.57
N PHE A 133 5.10 24.21 4.68
CA PHE A 133 6.36 24.39 5.39
C PHE A 133 7.56 24.69 4.49
N ASN A 134 7.33 24.98 3.21
CA ASN A 134 8.36 25.25 2.20
C ASN A 134 9.42 24.13 2.11
N ILE A 135 8.98 22.88 2.18
CA ILE A 135 9.84 21.69 2.02
C ILE A 135 9.98 21.39 0.53
N PRO A 136 11.21 21.16 0.03
CA PRO A 136 11.41 20.84 -1.38
C PRO A 136 10.87 19.44 -1.70
N GLN A 137 10.39 19.25 -2.92
CA GLN A 137 9.70 18.02 -3.36
C GLN A 137 10.59 16.76 -3.27
N ASP A 138 11.91 16.91 -3.42
CA ASP A 138 12.88 15.81 -3.34
C ASP A 138 13.06 15.25 -1.93
N GLU A 139 12.50 15.91 -0.91
CA GLU A 139 12.39 15.40 0.45
C GLU A 139 11.02 14.76 0.77
N ILE A 140 10.07 14.81 -0.16
CA ILE A 140 8.70 14.30 0.03
C ILE A 140 8.56 12.98 -0.73
N ALA A 141 8.24 11.91 -0.01
CA ALA A 141 8.16 10.55 -0.57
C ALA A 141 6.83 10.30 -1.30
N THR A 142 6.58 11.05 -2.36
CA THR A 142 5.35 10.97 -3.18
C THR A 142 5.66 10.84 -4.66
N VAL A 143 4.74 10.25 -5.42
CA VAL A 143 4.73 10.25 -6.88
C VAL A 143 3.34 10.66 -7.36
N TYR A 144 3.27 11.66 -8.25
CA TYR A 144 2.00 12.28 -8.67
C TYR A 144 1.11 12.78 -7.51
N GLY A 145 1.73 13.19 -6.40
CA GLY A 145 1.04 13.68 -5.21
C GLY A 145 0.45 12.62 -4.29
N MET A 146 0.76 11.33 -4.51
CA MET A 146 0.36 10.22 -3.64
C MET A 146 1.59 9.61 -2.96
N GLU A 147 1.46 9.27 -1.68
CA GLU A 147 2.52 8.67 -0.88
C GLU A 147 2.93 7.29 -1.40
N ILE A 148 4.24 7.02 -1.39
CA ILE A 148 4.75 5.70 -1.77
C ILE A 148 4.50 4.66 -0.66
N PRO A 149 4.10 3.42 -1.01
CA PRO A 149 4.00 2.31 -0.05
C PRO A 149 5.37 1.84 0.45
N TYR A 150 5.40 1.00 1.49
CA TYR A 150 6.61 0.77 2.31
C TYR A 150 7.61 -0.26 1.75
N HIS A 151 8.03 -0.06 0.49
CA HIS A 151 9.00 -0.91 -0.19
C HIS A 151 10.24 -0.10 -0.56
N ASP A 152 11.42 -0.56 -0.14
CA ASP A 152 12.67 0.13 -0.48
C ASP A 152 13.05 -0.08 -1.94
N LEU A 153 12.86 0.96 -2.74
CA LEU A 153 13.10 0.98 -4.18
C LEU A 153 14.57 0.70 -4.55
N ARG A 154 15.52 0.89 -3.63
CA ARG A 154 16.94 0.61 -3.85
C ARG A 154 17.24 -0.89 -3.87
N ARG A 155 16.35 -1.73 -3.33
CA ARG A 155 16.52 -3.18 -3.30
C ARG A 155 15.98 -3.86 -4.56
N MET A 156 15.03 -3.24 -5.26
CA MET A 156 14.33 -3.86 -6.38
C MET A 156 13.90 -2.79 -7.38
N PHE A 157 14.62 -2.69 -8.50
CA PHE A 157 14.43 -1.60 -9.46
C PHE A 157 13.09 -1.69 -10.20
N GLY A 158 12.53 -2.89 -10.37
CA GLY A 158 11.17 -3.06 -10.88
C GLY A 158 10.11 -2.32 -10.05
N MET A 159 10.28 -2.21 -8.72
CA MET A 159 9.36 -1.41 -7.90
C MET A 159 9.50 0.08 -8.17
N ALA A 160 10.71 0.56 -8.46
CA ALA A 160 10.92 1.95 -8.82
C ALA A 160 10.18 2.27 -10.13
N VAL A 161 10.25 1.37 -11.11
CA VAL A 161 9.48 1.47 -12.36
C VAL A 161 7.97 1.45 -12.08
N SER A 162 7.50 0.48 -11.28
CA SER A 162 6.10 0.35 -10.87
C SER A 162 5.55 1.66 -10.28
N TYR A 163 6.27 2.25 -9.32
CA TYR A 163 5.83 3.47 -8.65
C TYR A 163 5.95 4.71 -9.53
N ALA A 164 7.02 4.84 -10.31
CA ALA A 164 7.27 6.01 -11.16
C ALA A 164 6.32 6.09 -12.35
N MET A 165 5.93 4.94 -12.93
CA MET A 165 5.05 4.90 -14.11
C MET A 165 3.57 5.08 -13.75
N ALA A 166 3.20 5.02 -12.46
CA ALA A 166 1.86 5.24 -11.94
C ALA A 166 0.73 4.57 -12.75
N THR A 167 0.70 3.24 -12.71
CA THR A 167 -0.47 2.43 -13.06
C THR A 167 -1.72 3.07 -12.46
N PRO A 168 -2.88 3.15 -13.15
CA PRO A 168 -3.65 4.37 -13.42
C PRO A 168 -4.13 5.21 -12.21
N ARG A 169 -3.82 4.80 -10.98
CA ARG A 169 -4.17 5.40 -9.70
C ARG A 169 -2.99 5.91 -8.86
N GLY A 170 -1.73 5.77 -9.28
CA GLY A 170 -0.55 6.27 -8.54
C GLY A 170 0.48 5.17 -8.16
N PRO A 171 1.44 5.46 -7.26
CA PRO A 171 2.46 4.51 -6.82
C PRO A 171 1.82 3.39 -5.98
N CYS A 172 1.42 2.29 -6.62
CA CYS A 172 0.69 1.21 -5.97
C CYS A 172 1.35 -0.16 -6.19
N HIS A 173 1.79 -0.79 -5.10
CA HIS A 173 2.47 -2.08 -5.13
C HIS A 173 1.58 -3.25 -5.57
N THR A 174 0.24 -3.09 -5.56
CA THR A 174 -0.70 -4.15 -5.99
C THR A 174 -1.06 -4.07 -7.46
N SER A 175 -0.80 -2.93 -8.12
CA SER A 175 -1.04 -2.75 -9.55
C SER A 175 0.16 -3.17 -10.39
N CYS A 176 1.35 -3.21 -9.79
CA CYS A 176 2.51 -3.89 -10.34
C CYS A 176 3.35 -4.39 -9.18
N ASP A 177 3.41 -5.71 -9.04
CA ASP A 177 4.00 -6.43 -7.92
C ASP A 177 5.23 -7.29 -8.30
N PRO A 178 6.33 -6.70 -8.82
CA PRO A 178 7.57 -7.41 -9.14
C PRO A 178 8.07 -8.37 -8.07
N TYR A 179 7.83 -8.06 -6.78
CA TYR A 179 8.22 -8.92 -5.66
C TYR A 179 7.55 -10.29 -5.68
N TYR A 180 6.31 -10.42 -6.17
CA TYR A 180 5.58 -11.69 -6.15
C TYR A 180 6.25 -12.75 -7.03
N VAL A 181 6.69 -12.35 -8.21
CA VAL A 181 7.36 -13.24 -9.17
C VAL A 181 8.82 -13.47 -8.77
N LEU A 182 9.50 -12.46 -8.21
CA LEU A 182 10.86 -12.61 -7.68
C LEU A 182 10.93 -13.45 -6.39
N LEU A 183 9.81 -13.61 -5.68
CA LEU A 183 9.63 -14.60 -4.60
C LEU A 183 9.35 -16.02 -5.15
N GLY A 184 9.43 -16.21 -6.47
CA GLY A 184 9.44 -17.52 -7.11
C GLY A 184 8.09 -17.99 -7.65
N ILE A 185 7.11 -17.10 -7.81
CA ILE A 185 5.84 -17.49 -8.44
C ILE A 185 5.92 -17.35 -9.97
N PRO A 186 5.89 -18.47 -10.73
CA PRO A 186 6.07 -18.41 -12.18
C PRO A 186 4.80 -17.90 -12.88
N LEU A 187 5.00 -17.02 -13.86
CA LEU A 187 3.97 -16.52 -14.79
C LEU A 187 4.44 -16.67 -16.24
N ASP A 188 5.25 -17.71 -16.50
CA ASP A 188 5.91 -17.94 -17.79
C ASP A 188 4.91 -18.02 -18.96
N ASP A 189 3.72 -18.61 -18.72
CA ASP A 189 2.63 -18.70 -19.70
C ASP A 189 2.12 -17.32 -20.17
N PHE A 190 2.32 -16.27 -19.37
CA PHE A 190 1.98 -14.88 -19.69
C PHE A 190 3.19 -14.08 -20.22
N GLY A 191 4.31 -14.75 -20.47
CA GLY A 191 5.56 -14.12 -20.91
C GLY A 191 6.35 -13.41 -19.80
N ILE A 192 5.96 -13.61 -18.52
CA ILE A 192 6.65 -13.03 -17.37
C ILE A 192 7.62 -14.07 -16.80
N LYS A 193 8.90 -13.91 -17.09
CA LYS A 193 9.94 -14.86 -16.67
C LYS A 193 10.32 -14.67 -15.21
N SER A 194 10.46 -15.77 -14.49
CA SER A 194 10.83 -15.78 -13.05
C SER A 194 12.32 -15.51 -12.76
N ASN A 195 13.18 -15.39 -13.78
CA ASN A 195 14.64 -15.31 -13.63
C ASN A 195 15.24 -13.91 -13.89
N VAL A 196 14.46 -12.84 -13.72
CA VAL A 196 14.93 -11.46 -13.86
C VAL A 196 15.76 -11.06 -12.63
N ASP A 197 16.88 -10.35 -12.84
CA ASP A 197 17.69 -9.83 -11.73
C ASP A 197 16.97 -8.66 -11.04
N TRP A 198 17.02 -8.62 -9.71
CA TRP A 198 16.36 -7.61 -8.88
C TRP A 198 16.87 -6.18 -9.19
N TYR A 199 18.10 -6.09 -9.69
CA TYR A 199 18.81 -4.85 -9.99
C TYR A 199 18.92 -4.57 -11.48
N GLN A 200 18.19 -5.30 -12.32
CA GLN A 200 18.18 -5.03 -13.75
C GLN A 200 17.48 -3.69 -14.02
N ASP A 201 18.16 -2.80 -14.73
CA ASP A 201 17.74 -1.42 -15.05
C ASP A 201 17.58 -1.18 -16.57
N ASP A 202 17.41 -2.25 -17.34
CA ASP A 202 17.29 -2.21 -18.80
C ASP A 202 15.85 -2.43 -19.30
N ALA A 203 15.70 -2.51 -20.63
CA ALA A 203 14.43 -2.73 -21.29
C ALA A 203 13.71 -4.02 -20.86
N ALA A 204 14.44 -5.04 -20.39
CA ALA A 204 13.82 -6.29 -19.95
C ALA A 204 13.06 -6.10 -18.64
N MET A 205 13.57 -5.28 -17.70
CA MET A 205 12.83 -4.93 -16.48
C MET A 205 11.59 -4.09 -16.80
N ALA A 206 11.69 -3.19 -17.79
CA ALA A 206 10.55 -2.39 -18.25
C ALA A 206 9.45 -3.27 -18.87
N GLU A 207 9.80 -4.18 -19.79
CA GLU A 207 8.86 -5.13 -20.39
C GLU A 207 8.24 -6.05 -19.32
N TYR A 208 9.06 -6.51 -18.38
CA TYR A 208 8.62 -7.33 -17.26
C TYR A 208 7.57 -6.61 -16.40
N CYS A 209 7.81 -5.35 -16.03
CA CYS A 209 6.85 -4.57 -15.25
C CYS A 209 5.57 -4.29 -16.05
N ALA A 210 5.67 -3.98 -17.34
CA ALA A 210 4.50 -3.77 -18.21
C ALA A 210 3.60 -5.01 -18.25
N ARG A 211 4.18 -6.20 -18.50
CA ARG A 211 3.41 -7.45 -18.50
C ARG A 211 2.74 -7.75 -17.15
N ILE A 212 3.42 -7.47 -16.04
CA ILE A 212 2.82 -7.61 -14.70
C ILE A 212 1.64 -6.65 -14.53
N GLN A 213 1.77 -5.41 -15.01
CA GLN A 213 0.68 -4.42 -14.96
C GLN A 213 -0.54 -4.91 -15.72
N ASP A 214 -0.36 -5.39 -16.95
CA ASP A 214 -1.44 -5.95 -17.76
C ASP A 214 -2.11 -7.12 -17.04
N TYR A 215 -1.29 -8.01 -16.47
CA TYR A 215 -1.80 -9.14 -15.71
C TYR A 215 -2.63 -8.72 -14.48
N ARG A 216 -2.19 -7.69 -13.74
CA ARG A 216 -2.94 -7.16 -12.59
C ARG A 216 -4.15 -6.31 -13.00
N ALA A 217 -4.15 -5.74 -14.19
CA ALA A 217 -5.33 -5.12 -14.77
C ALA A 217 -6.43 -6.16 -15.05
N ILE A 218 -6.08 -7.36 -15.53
CA ILE A 218 -7.03 -8.48 -15.66
C ILE A 218 -7.63 -8.84 -14.30
N TYR A 219 -6.79 -9.00 -13.27
CA TYR A 219 -7.26 -9.34 -11.92
C TYR A 219 -8.26 -8.32 -11.40
N SER A 220 -7.95 -7.04 -11.60
CA SER A 220 -8.79 -5.93 -11.19
C SER A 220 -10.12 -5.93 -11.95
N SER A 221 -10.10 -6.16 -13.26
CA SER A 221 -11.31 -6.25 -14.11
C SER A 221 -12.21 -7.43 -13.75
N LEU A 222 -11.62 -8.57 -13.37
CA LEU A 222 -12.36 -9.76 -12.95
C LEU A 222 -12.75 -9.74 -11.47
N ILE A 223 -12.30 -8.73 -10.71
CA ILE A 223 -12.54 -8.59 -9.27
C ILE A 223 -12.07 -9.86 -8.52
N VAL A 224 -10.89 -10.35 -8.90
CA VAL A 224 -10.25 -11.51 -8.26
C VAL A 224 -9.05 -11.06 -7.42
N CYS A 225 -8.87 -11.72 -6.28
CA CYS A 225 -7.81 -11.38 -5.33
C CYS A 225 -6.43 -11.74 -5.89
N SER A 226 -5.48 -10.79 -5.86
CA SER A 226 -4.09 -11.01 -6.26
C SER A 226 -3.37 -12.06 -5.42
N PHE A 227 -3.76 -12.24 -4.16
CA PHE A 227 -3.12 -13.22 -3.27
C PHE A 227 -3.44 -14.68 -3.62
N ALA A 228 -4.57 -14.92 -4.30
CA ALA A 228 -4.88 -16.25 -4.81
C ALA A 228 -4.01 -16.62 -6.01
N ASN A 229 -3.52 -15.61 -6.73
CA ASN A 229 -2.54 -15.69 -7.82
C ASN A 229 -2.73 -16.88 -8.77
N GLN A 230 -3.97 -17.08 -9.21
CA GLN A 230 -4.33 -18.10 -10.19
C GLN A 230 -3.45 -17.98 -11.44
N PRO A 231 -2.98 -19.08 -12.04
CA PRO A 231 -2.23 -19.01 -13.28
C PRO A 231 -3.13 -18.54 -14.45
N PRO A 232 -2.55 -17.94 -15.51
CA PRO A 232 -3.31 -17.44 -16.67
C PRO A 232 -4.26 -18.47 -17.28
N THR A 233 -3.80 -19.72 -17.40
CA THR A 233 -4.58 -20.85 -17.93
C THR A 233 -5.82 -21.17 -17.11
N MET A 234 -5.75 -21.01 -15.78
CA MET A 234 -6.90 -21.19 -14.90
C MET A 234 -7.92 -20.05 -15.08
N ILE A 235 -7.45 -18.81 -15.26
CA ILE A 235 -8.34 -17.67 -15.48
C ILE A 235 -9.10 -17.84 -16.80
N LEU A 236 -8.43 -18.25 -17.87
CA LEU A 236 -9.06 -18.55 -19.16
C LEU A 236 -10.14 -19.63 -19.06
N ASP A 237 -9.85 -20.72 -18.35
CA ASP A 237 -10.82 -21.80 -18.10
C ASP A 237 -12.03 -21.29 -17.29
N MET A 238 -11.79 -20.43 -16.30
CA MET A 238 -12.85 -19.79 -15.52
C MET A 238 -13.73 -18.88 -16.39
N LEU A 239 -13.15 -18.05 -17.26
CA LEU A 239 -13.89 -17.18 -18.17
C LEU A 239 -14.75 -17.97 -19.16
N THR A 240 -14.19 -19.04 -19.71
CA THR A 240 -14.91 -19.94 -20.61
C THR A 240 -16.09 -20.59 -19.89
N LYS A 241 -15.88 -21.15 -18.70
CA LYS A 241 -16.92 -21.89 -17.97
C LYS A 241 -17.98 -21.00 -17.33
N ALA A 242 -17.60 -19.84 -16.81
CA ALA A 242 -18.50 -18.94 -16.08
C ALA A 242 -19.25 -17.98 -17.01
N ALA A 243 -18.60 -17.48 -18.06
CA ALA A 243 -19.14 -16.44 -18.93
C ALA A 243 -19.32 -16.89 -20.40
N GLY A 244 -18.83 -18.07 -20.78
CA GLY A 244 -18.88 -18.54 -22.17
C GLY A 244 -17.87 -17.84 -23.10
N LEU A 245 -16.91 -17.10 -22.54
CA LEU A 245 -15.90 -16.36 -23.29
C LEU A 245 -14.76 -17.30 -23.69
N ASN A 246 -14.75 -17.75 -24.95
CA ASN A 246 -13.71 -18.61 -25.49
C ASN A 246 -12.54 -17.78 -26.01
N LEU A 247 -11.69 -17.33 -25.09
CA LEU A 247 -10.48 -16.54 -25.41
C LEU A 247 -9.26 -17.47 -25.54
N THR A 248 -8.37 -17.13 -26.48
CA THR A 248 -7.03 -17.73 -26.55
C THR A 248 -6.07 -17.03 -25.57
N MET A 249 -4.89 -17.62 -25.33
CA MET A 249 -3.84 -16.93 -24.55
C MET A 249 -3.37 -15.64 -25.22
N GLU A 250 -3.40 -15.59 -26.56
CA GLU A 250 -3.06 -14.39 -27.32
C GLU A 250 -4.10 -13.28 -27.08
N ASP A 251 -5.39 -13.62 -27.12
CA ASP A 251 -6.47 -12.68 -26.77
C ASP A 251 -6.36 -12.23 -25.30
N PHE A 252 -5.92 -13.11 -24.40
CA PHE A 252 -5.77 -12.81 -22.98
C PHE A 252 -4.60 -11.87 -22.68
N ILE A 253 -3.51 -11.98 -23.44
CA ILE A 253 -2.33 -11.13 -23.32
C ILE A 253 -2.55 -9.79 -24.06
N TYR A 254 -3.02 -9.82 -25.31
CA TYR A 254 -3.05 -8.66 -26.20
C TYR A 254 -4.46 -8.08 -26.46
N GLY A 255 -5.52 -8.79 -26.09
CA GLY A 255 -6.90 -8.29 -26.22
C GLY A 255 -7.20 -7.12 -25.29
N ILE A 256 -6.38 -6.92 -24.25
CA ILE A 256 -6.44 -5.76 -23.36
C ILE A 256 -6.03 -4.47 -24.08
N GLU A 257 -5.13 -4.56 -25.06
CA GLU A 257 -4.61 -3.39 -25.79
C GLU A 257 -5.53 -2.93 -26.93
N ASN A 258 -6.42 -3.79 -27.43
CA ASN A 258 -7.15 -3.53 -28.70
C ASN A 258 -8.58 -2.99 -28.54
N ASP A 259 -9.24 -3.15 -27.39
CA ASP A 259 -10.66 -2.82 -27.23
C ASP A 259 -11.00 -1.82 -26.09
N PHE A 260 -10.02 -1.33 -25.33
CA PHE A 260 -10.27 -0.52 -24.12
C PHE A 260 -9.55 0.83 -24.00
N TRP A 261 -9.08 1.42 -25.10
CA TRP A 261 -8.64 2.82 -25.14
C TRP A 261 -9.18 3.56 -26.37
#